data_AF-A0A1G8RE93-F1
#
_entry.id   AF-A0A1G8RE93-F1
#
_cell.length_a   1.000
_cell.length_b   1.000
_cell.length_c   1.000
_cell.angle_alpha   90.00
_cell.angle_beta   90.00
_cell.angle_gamma   90.00
#
_symmetry.space_group_name_H-M   'P 1'
#
loop_
_entity.id
_entity.type
_entity.pdbx_description
1 polymer ?
#
loop_
_entity_poly.entity_id
_entity_poly.type
_entity_poly.pdbx_seq_one_letter_code
_entity_poly.pdbx_strand_id
1 'polypeptide(L)'
;MKVEAGTIEELFEASGKFEEGMRTLDTWIMDTVPNAKRQLFAGSSITMMGYGEMDWQDNQGEGVWPVIGVAPQKTNISVYVAAEKNGRPLPSIYTKEVLGGGNNGKHCIRIRNFKKVDEMKMKEAIQDAFSWADHERNRFGRRCASPEES
;
A
#
# COMPACT_ATOMS: atom_id res chain seq x y z
N MET A 1 15.05 -4.12 7.74
CA MET A 1 15.57 -5.37 7.14
C MET A 1 15.08 -5.33 5.71
N LYS A 2 16.01 -5.30 4.75
CA LYS A 2 15.64 -5.38 3.34
C LYS A 2 15.40 -6.86 3.04
N VAL A 3 14.27 -7.16 2.41
CA VAL A 3 14.04 -8.49 1.85
C VAL A 3 14.65 -8.46 0.44
N GLU A 4 15.69 -9.25 0.21
CA GLU A 4 16.23 -9.41 -1.13
C GLU A 4 15.33 -10.39 -1.88
N ALA A 5 14.49 -9.87 -2.76
CA ALA A 5 13.61 -10.63 -3.63
C ALA A 5 13.66 -10.00 -5.02
N GLY A 6 13.91 -10.81 -6.05
CA GLY A 6 13.82 -10.45 -7.46
C GLY A 6 12.45 -10.75 -8.05
N THR A 7 11.63 -11.56 -7.37
CA THR A 7 10.26 -11.90 -7.78
C THR A 7 9.24 -11.75 -6.64
N ILE A 8 7.96 -11.73 -7.02
CA ILE A 8 6.83 -11.71 -6.09
C ILE A 8 6.83 -12.94 -5.18
N GLU A 9 7.07 -14.13 -5.73
CA GLU A 9 7.09 -15.36 -4.95
C GLU A 9 8.27 -15.38 -3.96
N GLU A 10 9.45 -14.94 -4.38
CA GLU A 10 10.59 -14.79 -3.46
C GLU A 10 10.29 -13.81 -2.30
N LEU A 11 9.53 -12.74 -2.56
CA LEU A 11 9.11 -11.81 -1.51
C LEU A 11 8.16 -12.50 -0.51
N PHE A 12 7.25 -13.34 -0.99
CA PHE A 12 6.33 -14.10 -0.15
C PHE A 12 7.09 -15.12 0.70
N GLU A 13 7.95 -15.92 0.10
CA GLU A 13 8.77 -16.91 0.84
C GLU A 13 9.66 -16.22 1.88
N ALA A 14 10.31 -15.11 1.50
CA ALA A 14 11.16 -14.35 2.42
C ALA A 14 10.37 -13.58 3.50
N SER A 15 9.04 -13.51 3.40
CA SER A 15 8.17 -12.96 4.45
C SER A 15 8.01 -13.92 5.64
N GLY A 16 8.36 -15.21 5.48
CA GLY A 16 8.30 -16.24 6.51
C GLY A 16 6.93 -16.29 7.19
N LYS A 17 6.85 -15.99 8.48
CA LYS A 17 5.59 -16.00 9.25
C LYS A 17 4.49 -15.05 8.74
N PHE A 18 4.83 -14.11 7.86
CA PHE A 18 3.90 -13.16 7.26
C PHE A 18 3.46 -13.56 5.84
N GLU A 19 3.99 -14.66 5.29
CA GLU A 19 3.67 -15.13 3.94
C GLU A 19 2.16 -15.28 3.71
N GLU A 20 1.47 -15.99 4.60
CA GLU A 20 0.03 -16.22 4.49
C GLU A 20 -0.76 -14.90 4.46
N GLY A 21 -0.36 -13.94 5.30
CA GLY A 21 -0.95 -12.59 5.32
C GLY A 21 -0.67 -11.80 4.04
N MET A 22 0.54 -11.93 3.48
CA MET A 22 0.91 -11.29 2.21
C MET A 22 0.09 -11.84 1.04
N ARG A 23 -0.08 -13.17 0.95
CA ARG A 23 -0.90 -13.82 -0.09
C ARG A 23 -2.38 -13.48 0.06
N THR A 24 -2.87 -13.37 1.30
CA THR A 24 -4.25 -12.97 1.54
C THR A 24 -4.49 -11.51 1.15
N LEU A 25 -3.56 -10.60 1.46
CA LEU A 25 -3.63 -9.21 1.01
C LEU A 25 -3.59 -9.10 -0.52
N ASP A 26 -2.71 -9.85 -1.18
CA ASP A 26 -2.68 -9.90 -2.65
C ASP A 26 -4.03 -10.34 -3.21
N THR A 27 -4.63 -11.39 -2.64
CA THR A 27 -5.95 -11.87 -3.05
C THR A 27 -7.02 -10.78 -2.85
N TRP A 28 -7.07 -10.12 -1.70
CA TRP A 28 -8.05 -9.07 -1.43
C TRP A 28 -7.90 -7.86 -2.35
N ILE A 29 -6.66 -7.47 -2.66
CA ILE A 29 -6.40 -6.35 -3.58
C ILE A 29 -6.83 -6.76 -4.99
N MET A 30 -6.40 -7.92 -5.48
CA MET A 30 -6.75 -8.39 -6.84
C MET A 30 -8.25 -8.68 -7.01
N ASP A 31 -8.96 -9.09 -5.95
CA ASP A 31 -10.42 -9.25 -5.94
C ASP A 31 -11.14 -7.88 -6.03
N THR A 32 -10.62 -6.88 -5.32
CA THR A 32 -11.21 -5.53 -5.29
C THR A 32 -10.91 -4.75 -6.58
N VAL A 33 -9.69 -4.89 -7.10
CA VAL A 33 -9.18 -4.16 -8.27
C VAL A 33 -8.44 -5.10 -9.23
N PRO A 34 -9.15 -5.97 -9.97
CA PRO A 34 -8.53 -6.97 -10.84
C PRO A 34 -7.69 -6.38 -11.98
N ASN A 35 -7.95 -5.12 -12.33
CA ASN A 35 -7.20 -4.39 -13.36
C ASN A 35 -5.97 -3.65 -12.81
N ALA A 36 -5.71 -3.71 -11.51
CA ALA A 36 -4.54 -3.06 -10.93
C ALA A 36 -3.27 -3.77 -11.40
N LYS A 37 -2.31 -2.98 -11.91
CA LYS A 37 -1.02 -3.51 -12.29
C LYS A 37 -0.24 -3.89 -11.03
N ARG A 38 -0.02 -5.20 -10.83
CA ARG A 38 0.84 -5.74 -9.77
C ARG A 38 2.30 -5.71 -10.22
N GLN A 39 3.19 -5.22 -9.38
CA GLN A 39 4.62 -5.19 -9.67
C GLN A 39 5.46 -5.22 -8.40
N LEU A 40 6.69 -5.72 -8.51
CA LEU A 40 7.65 -5.69 -7.41
C LEU A 40 8.40 -4.36 -7.42
N PHE A 41 8.30 -3.61 -6.32
CA PHE A 41 9.11 -2.41 -6.09
C PHE A 41 10.29 -2.79 -5.18
N ALA A 42 11.47 -2.92 -5.78
CA ALA A 42 12.72 -3.13 -5.06
C ALA A 42 13.51 -1.82 -5.00
N GLY A 43 13.31 -1.05 -3.93
CA GLY A 43 14.10 0.15 -3.64
C GLY A 43 15.43 -0.17 -2.96
N SER A 44 16.24 0.87 -2.76
CA SER A 44 17.51 0.77 -2.01
C SER A 44 17.29 0.38 -0.54
N SER A 45 16.15 0.77 0.06
CA SER A 45 15.84 0.59 1.48
C SER A 45 14.69 -0.38 1.78
N ILE A 46 13.82 -0.66 0.80
CA ILE A 46 12.61 -1.47 0.98
C ILE A 46 12.30 -2.27 -0.28
N THR A 47 11.84 -3.51 -0.09
CA THR A 47 11.26 -4.33 -1.14
C THR A 47 9.80 -4.56 -0.79
N MET A 48 8.90 -4.26 -1.72
CA MET A 48 7.47 -4.31 -1.49
C MET A 48 6.71 -4.66 -2.76
N MET A 49 5.51 -5.19 -2.59
CA MET A 49 4.60 -5.40 -3.69
C MET A 49 3.75 -4.16 -3.92
N GLY A 50 3.82 -3.59 -5.11
CA GLY A 50 3.01 -2.45 -5.50
C GLY A 50 1.83 -2.85 -6.37
N TYR A 51 0.71 -2.17 -6.15
CA TYR A 51 -0.52 -2.33 -6.91
C TYR A 51 -0.97 -0.97 -7.43
N GLY A 52 -1.20 -0.92 -8.74
CA GLY A 52 -1.45 0.34 -9.44
C GLY A 52 -0.16 1.16 -9.59
N GLU A 53 -0.29 2.23 -10.37
CA GLU A 53 0.79 3.18 -10.65
C GLU A 53 0.20 4.57 -10.56
N MET A 54 0.88 5.43 -9.81
CA MET A 54 0.68 6.87 -9.80
C MET A 54 2.02 7.53 -10.07
N ASP A 55 2.01 8.55 -10.92
CA ASP A 55 3.18 9.39 -11.06
C ASP A 55 3.40 10.13 -9.73
N TRP A 56 4.65 10.23 -9.32
CA TRP A 56 5.08 10.91 -8.10
C TRP A 56 6.11 11.95 -8.48
N GLN A 57 6.04 13.12 -7.86
CA GLN A 57 7.07 14.15 -7.98
C GLN A 57 7.33 14.77 -6.61
N ASP A 58 8.62 14.86 -6.28
CA ASP A 58 9.10 15.61 -5.13
C ASP A 58 10.28 16.52 -5.54
N ASN A 59 10.86 17.21 -4.55
CA ASN A 59 12.00 18.10 -4.77
C ASN A 59 13.27 17.38 -5.27
N GLN A 60 13.31 16.04 -5.25
CA GLN A 60 14.43 15.20 -5.67
C GLN A 60 14.21 14.54 -7.05
N GLY A 61 12.99 14.53 -7.58
CA GLY A 61 12.72 14.07 -8.95
C GLY A 61 11.27 13.66 -9.22
N GLU A 62 11.04 13.13 -10.42
CA GLU A 62 9.80 12.48 -10.84
C GLU A 62 9.99 10.96 -10.94
N GLY A 63 8.96 10.18 -10.65
CA GLY A 63 8.99 8.73 -10.67
C GLY A 63 7.60 8.12 -10.66
N VAL A 64 7.53 6.78 -10.61
CA VAL A 64 6.28 6.04 -10.44
C VAL A 64 6.25 5.43 -9.07
N TRP A 65 5.17 5.67 -8.34
CA TRP A 65 4.91 5.07 -7.04
C TRP A 65 3.65 4.20 -7.12
N PRO A 66 3.54 3.10 -6.36
CA PRO A 66 2.29 2.35 -6.33
C PRO A 66 1.23 3.09 -5.50
N VAL A 67 -0.03 2.96 -5.92
CA VAL A 67 -1.18 3.46 -5.14
C VAL A 67 -1.25 2.72 -3.80
N ILE A 68 -1.03 1.41 -3.84
CA ILE A 68 -0.92 0.56 -2.64
C ILE A 68 0.38 -0.22 -2.68
N GLY A 69 1.19 -0.11 -1.63
CA GLY A 69 2.43 -0.86 -1.45
C GLY A 69 2.35 -1.78 -0.23
N VAL A 70 2.68 -3.06 -0.36
CA VAL A 70 2.67 -4.03 0.74
C VAL A 70 4.09 -4.53 0.98
N ALA A 71 4.64 -4.22 2.14
CA ALA A 71 6.01 -4.57 2.50
C ALA A 71 6.06 -5.47 3.75
N PRO A 72 6.67 -6.66 3.67
CA PRO A 72 6.98 -7.44 4.86
C PRO A 72 8.13 -6.77 5.62
N GLN A 73 7.91 -6.49 6.90
CA GLN A 73 8.92 -5.98 7.83
C GLN A 73 9.22 -7.03 8.90
N LYS A 74 10.33 -6.85 9.63
CA LYS A 74 10.79 -7.79 10.66
C LYS A 74 9.72 -8.17 11.70
N THR A 75 8.80 -7.26 12.01
CA THR A 75 7.79 -7.44 13.07
C THR A 75 6.35 -7.24 12.63
N ASN A 76 6.11 -6.82 11.39
CA ASN A 76 4.77 -6.46 10.89
C ASN A 76 4.75 -6.49 9.35
N ILE A 77 3.56 -6.48 8.77
CA ILE A 77 3.34 -6.13 7.35
C ILE A 77 2.98 -4.65 7.32
N SER A 78 3.71 -3.85 6.55
CA SER A 78 3.39 -2.44 6.34
C SER A 78 2.64 -2.27 5.02
N VAL A 79 1.39 -1.82 5.10
CA VAL A 79 0.57 -1.49 3.94
C VAL A 79 0.60 0.03 3.74
N TYR A 80 1.36 0.48 2.76
CA TYR A 80 1.42 1.85 2.30
C TYR A 80 0.23 2.14 1.41
N VAL A 81 -0.45 3.25 1.67
CA VAL A 81 -1.57 3.72 0.85
C VAL A 81 -1.29 5.17 0.51
N ALA A 82 -0.99 5.44 -0.75
CA ALA A 82 -0.72 6.76 -1.27
C ALA A 82 -2.04 7.40 -1.74
N ALA A 83 -2.95 7.64 -0.79
CA ALA A 83 -4.23 8.27 -1.06
C ALA A 83 -4.78 8.99 0.18
N GLU A 84 -5.58 10.01 -0.07
CA GLU A 84 -6.15 10.87 0.97
C GLU A 84 -7.65 11.04 0.79
N LYS A 85 -8.37 11.19 1.88
CA LYS A 85 -9.82 11.47 1.87
C LYS A 85 -10.07 12.70 2.73
N ASN A 86 -10.60 13.75 2.10
CA ASN A 86 -10.85 15.05 2.74
C ASN A 86 -9.59 15.66 3.40
N GLY A 87 -8.44 15.61 2.71
CA GLY A 87 -7.15 16.14 3.20
C GLY A 87 -6.56 15.36 4.38
N ARG A 88 -6.97 14.09 4.56
CA ARG A 88 -6.41 13.20 5.57
C ARG A 88 -5.93 11.91 4.91
N PRO A 89 -4.73 11.41 5.24
CA PRO A 89 -4.24 10.14 4.73
C PRO A 89 -5.23 9.01 5.03
N LEU A 90 -5.58 8.22 4.01
CA LEU A 90 -6.48 7.07 4.15
C LEU A 90 -6.07 6.12 5.29
N PRO A 91 -4.78 5.80 5.48
CA PRO A 91 -4.33 4.99 6.62
C PRO A 91 -4.79 5.55 7.96
N SER A 92 -4.78 6.88 8.14
CA SER A 92 -5.18 7.51 9.40
C SER A 92 -6.68 7.41 9.67
N ILE A 93 -7.50 7.26 8.62
CA ILE A 93 -8.95 7.06 8.71
C ILE A 93 -9.24 5.59 9.00
N TYR A 94 -8.70 4.69 8.17
CA TYR A 94 -9.07 3.28 8.17
C TYR A 94 -8.34 2.45 9.22
N THR A 95 -7.20 2.87 9.79
CA THR A 95 -6.43 2.02 10.74
C THR A 95 -7.28 1.56 11.92
N LYS A 96 -8.13 2.43 12.49
CA LYS A 96 -8.99 2.03 13.62
C LYS A 96 -10.09 1.05 13.19
N GLU A 97 -10.62 1.21 11.98
CA GLU A 97 -11.68 0.35 11.44
C GLU A 97 -11.12 -1.02 11.01
N VAL A 98 -9.93 -1.03 10.41
CA VAL A 98 -9.26 -2.24 9.90
C VAL A 98 -8.62 -3.05 11.04
N LEU A 99 -8.00 -2.41 12.03
CA LEU A 99 -7.25 -3.10 13.10
C LEU A 99 -7.94 -3.08 14.48
N GLY A 100 -9.07 -2.40 14.62
CA GLY A 100 -9.72 -2.19 15.92
C GLY A 100 -8.95 -1.24 16.87
N GLY A 101 -7.87 -0.62 16.38
CA GLY A 101 -7.01 0.31 17.12
C GLY A 101 -5.52 -0.09 17.15
N GLY A 102 -4.64 0.91 17.04
CA GLY A 102 -3.20 0.78 17.30
C GLY A 102 -2.27 0.85 16.08
N ASN A 103 -1.21 1.64 16.28
CA ASN A 103 0.04 1.78 15.51
C ASN A 103 -0.07 2.25 14.04
N ASN A 104 -0.20 3.57 13.89
CA ASN A 104 -0.20 4.27 12.60
C ASN A 104 1.25 4.57 12.17
N GLY A 105 1.56 4.35 10.88
CA GLY A 105 2.46 5.27 10.17
C GLY A 105 1.61 6.36 9.50
N LYS A 106 2.16 7.56 9.29
CA LYS A 106 1.44 8.68 8.64
C LYS A 106 0.78 8.27 7.32
N HIS A 107 1.43 7.40 6.55
CA HIS A 107 0.99 6.89 5.25
C HIS A 107 0.95 5.35 5.17
N CYS A 108 0.98 4.64 6.31
CA CYS A 108 0.91 3.18 6.29
C CYS A 108 0.17 2.55 7.48
N ILE A 109 -0.51 1.44 7.20
CA ILE A 109 -1.18 0.57 8.17
C ILE A 109 -0.20 -0.55 8.53
N ARG A 110 0.14 -0.69 9.81
CA ARG A 110 1.12 -1.70 10.28
C ARG A 110 0.41 -2.90 10.89
N ILE A 111 0.25 -3.95 10.10
CA ILE A 111 -0.42 -5.19 10.49
C ILE A 111 0.57 -6.09 11.23
N ARG A 112 0.41 -6.21 12.56
CA ARG A 112 1.19 -7.16 13.37
C ARG A 112 0.54 -8.53 13.49
N ASN A 113 -0.79 -8.56 13.47
CA ASN A 113 -1.59 -9.78 13.57
C ASN A 113 -2.67 -9.74 12.51
N PHE A 114 -2.50 -10.56 11.48
CA PHE A 114 -3.41 -10.62 10.35
C PHE A 114 -4.82 -11.09 10.74
N LYS A 115 -4.94 -11.92 11.79
CA LYS A 115 -6.24 -12.43 12.27
C LYS A 115 -7.16 -11.38 12.87
N LYS A 116 -6.64 -10.17 13.14
CA LYS A 116 -7.41 -9.03 13.64
C LYS A 116 -7.81 -8.05 12.54
N VAL A 117 -7.40 -8.31 11.30
CA VAL A 117 -7.70 -7.45 10.17
C VAL A 117 -9.13 -7.69 9.74
N ASP A 118 -9.95 -6.65 9.74
CA ASP A 118 -11.29 -6.69 9.15
C ASP A 118 -11.16 -6.65 7.62
N GLU A 119 -11.51 -7.76 6.97
CA GLU A 119 -11.45 -7.91 5.51
C GLU A 119 -12.32 -6.86 4.80
N MET A 120 -13.55 -6.65 5.28
CA MET A 120 -14.49 -5.73 4.62
C MET A 120 -13.94 -4.31 4.65
N LYS A 121 -13.45 -3.88 5.81
CA LYS A 121 -12.83 -2.55 5.97
C LYS A 121 -11.54 -2.39 5.19
N MET A 122 -10.77 -3.47 5.05
CA MET A 122 -9.57 -3.46 4.22
C MET A 122 -9.91 -3.28 2.74
N LYS A 123 -10.93 -3.99 2.23
CA LYS A 123 -11.41 -3.84 0.85
C LYS A 123 -12.00 -2.45 0.58
N GLU A 124 -12.77 -1.90 1.53
CA GLU A 124 -13.25 -0.51 1.45
C GLU A 124 -12.09 0.49 1.33
N ALA A 125 -11.04 0.33 2.14
CA ALA A 125 -9.86 1.19 2.09
C ALA A 125 -9.12 1.09 0.75
N ILE A 126 -9.00 -0.12 0.18
CA ILE A 126 -8.40 -0.36 -1.14
C ILE A 126 -9.23 0.35 -2.22
N GLN A 127 -10.55 0.17 -2.20
CA GLN A 127 -11.43 0.77 -3.19
C GLN A 127 -11.40 2.30 -3.14
N ASP A 128 -11.39 2.88 -1.95
CA ASP A 128 -11.24 4.32 -1.76
C ASP A 128 -9.89 4.83 -2.29
N ALA A 129 -8.80 4.08 -2.06
CA ALA A 129 -7.47 4.46 -2.53
C ALA A 129 -7.39 4.51 -4.07
N PHE A 130 -7.95 3.50 -4.75
CA PHE A 130 -7.98 3.47 -6.21
C PHE A 130 -8.97 4.49 -6.80
N SER A 131 -10.09 4.74 -6.13
CA SER A 131 -11.04 5.78 -6.54
C SER A 131 -10.40 7.17 -6.43
N TRP A 132 -9.63 7.42 -5.37
CA TRP A 132 -8.84 8.64 -5.23
C TRP A 132 -7.77 8.73 -6.30
N ALA A 133 -7.02 7.66 -6.55
CA ALA A 133 -5.96 7.65 -7.55
C ALA A 133 -6.49 7.89 -8.97
N ASP A 134 -7.66 7.34 -9.31
CA ASP A 134 -8.31 7.60 -10.61
C ASP A 134 -8.79 9.05 -10.72
N HIS A 135 -9.38 9.60 -9.65
CA HIS A 135 -9.78 11.00 -9.59
C HIS A 135 -8.57 11.94 -9.72
N GLU A 136 -7.47 11.65 -9.03
CA GLU A 136 -6.25 12.45 -9.11
C GLU A 136 -5.56 12.33 -10.46
N ARG A 137 -5.53 11.14 -11.06
CA ARG A 137 -5.07 10.94 -12.44
C ARG A 137 -5.88 11.77 -13.44
N ASN A 138 -7.19 11.88 -13.23
CA ASN A 138 -8.06 12.72 -14.05
C ASN A 138 -7.86 14.22 -13.78
N ARG A 139 -7.59 14.60 -12.53
CA ARG A 139 -7.38 15.99 -12.10
C ARG A 139 -6.03 16.55 -12.57
N PHE A 140 -4.99 15.74 -12.53
CA PHE A 140 -3.62 16.17 -12.79
C PHE A 140 -3.06 15.72 -14.14
N GLY A 141 -3.76 14.84 -14.88
CA GLY A 141 -3.14 14.14 -16.02
C GLY A 141 -1.93 13.32 -15.55
N ARG A 142 -0.95 13.05 -16.43
CA ARG A 142 0.34 12.42 -16.04
C ARG A 142 1.24 13.33 -15.17
N ARG A 143 0.67 14.19 -14.31
CA ARG A 143 1.43 15.12 -13.47
C ARG A 143 1.07 14.95 -12.00
N CYS A 144 1.48 13.81 -11.48
CA CYS A 144 1.96 13.61 -10.12
C CYS A 144 1.09 14.04 -8.94
N ALA A 145 0.78 13.08 -8.06
CA ALA A 145 0.31 13.38 -6.71
C ALA A 145 1.54 13.56 -5.80
N SER A 146 1.89 14.81 -5.50
CA SER A 146 2.77 15.12 -4.38
C SER A 146 1.92 15.06 -3.09
N PRO A 147 2.42 14.52 -1.96
CA PRO A 147 1.82 14.80 -0.67
C PRO A 147 2.09 16.29 -0.42
N GLU A 148 1.03 17.09 -0.41
CA GLU A 148 1.14 18.48 0.00
C GLU A 148 1.79 18.51 1.40
N GLU A 149 2.98 19.11 1.48
CA GLU A 149 3.68 19.33 2.73
C GLU A 149 2.84 20.32 3.57
N SER A 150 2.21 19.82 4.64
CA SER A 150 1.71 20.64 5.75
C SER A 150 2.82 20.92 6.76
#